data_AF-A0A831YGD6-F1
#
_entry.id   AF-A0A831YGD6-F1
#
_cell.length_a   1.000
_cell.length_b   1.000
_cell.length_c   1.000
_cell.angle_alpha   90.00
_cell.angle_beta   90.00
_cell.angle_gamma   90.00
#
_symmetry.space_group_name_H-M   'P 1'
#
loop_
_entity.id
_entity.type
_entity.pdbx_description
1 polymer ?
#
loop_
_entity_poly.entity_id
_entity_poly.type
_entity_poly.pdbx_seq_one_letter_code
_entity_poly.pdbx_strand_id
1 'polypeptide(L)'
;MKRPREPPKLAARMPNPAEELLREWPELQAFGVDWVKKWLDLRERLIEIAKVMRRYPWMVEVIRQRQVGILHPYMVEVYVAVDGSETCLSLNTPKAFCARDGAIRETKLELAFSRYETYGEKIRENTDPKGYWRLPQRQGNT
;
A
#
# COMPACT_ATOMS: atom_id res chain seq x y z
N MET A 1 12.15 40.65 -42.25
CA MET A 1 12.21 39.83 -41.02
C MET A 1 11.05 38.85 -41.03
N LYS A 2 11.29 37.54 -41.16
CA LYS A 2 10.23 36.53 -41.01
C LYS A 2 10.02 36.28 -39.53
N ARG A 3 8.83 36.57 -39.01
CA ARG A 3 8.43 36.21 -37.65
C ARG A 3 8.47 34.67 -37.57
N PRO A 4 9.22 34.04 -36.64
CA PRO A 4 9.14 32.61 -36.46
C PRO A 4 7.68 32.27 -36.13
N ARG A 5 7.09 31.32 -36.86
CA ARG A 5 5.81 30.74 -36.46
C ARG A 5 6.08 30.05 -35.11
N GLU A 6 5.46 30.53 -34.03
CA GLU A 6 5.44 29.78 -32.79
C GLU A 6 4.95 28.36 -33.11
N PRO A 7 5.65 27.30 -32.68
CA PRO A 7 5.13 25.96 -32.82
C PRO A 7 3.79 25.89 -32.07
N PRO A 8 2.80 25.11 -32.53
CA PRO A 8 1.51 25.07 -31.87
C PRO A 8 1.68 24.65 -30.41
N LYS A 9 1.52 25.60 -29.48
CA LYS A 9 1.45 25.35 -28.02
C LYS A 9 0.31 24.40 -27.63
N LEU A 10 -0.51 24.02 -28.61
CA LEU A 10 -1.74 23.24 -28.51
C LEU A 10 -1.62 21.80 -29.03
N ALA A 11 -0.42 21.27 -29.27
CA ALA A 11 -0.23 19.84 -29.12
C ALA A 11 -0.33 19.53 -27.62
N ALA A 12 -1.56 19.44 -27.13
CA ALA A 12 -1.90 18.97 -25.80
C ALA A 12 -1.02 17.74 -25.52
N ARG A 13 -0.07 17.89 -24.59
CA ARG A 13 0.58 16.74 -23.97
C ARG A 13 -0.57 15.89 -23.46
N MET A 14 -0.83 14.76 -24.10
CA MET A 14 -1.65 13.72 -23.46
C MET A 14 -1.06 13.58 -22.05
N PRO A 15 -1.86 13.75 -20.98
CA PRO A 15 -1.36 13.59 -19.64
C PRO A 15 -0.63 12.25 -19.56
N ASN A 16 0.54 12.22 -18.96
CA ASN A 16 1.25 10.97 -18.80
C ASN A 16 0.31 10.01 -18.05
N PRO A 17 0.08 8.76 -18.52
CA PRO A 17 -0.81 7.82 -17.81
C PRO A 17 -0.49 7.67 -16.32
N ALA A 18 0.78 7.86 -15.91
CA ALA A 18 1.16 7.94 -14.49
C ALA A 18 0.59 9.16 -13.76
N GLU A 19 0.57 10.34 -14.39
CA GLU A 19 0.03 11.56 -13.82
C GLU A 19 -1.50 11.47 -13.68
N GLU A 20 -2.19 10.84 -14.63
CA GLU A 20 -3.63 10.57 -14.50
C GLU A 20 -3.90 9.60 -13.34
N LEU A 21 -3.15 8.51 -13.26
CA LEU A 21 -3.29 7.53 -12.18
C LEU A 21 -3.04 8.17 -10.81
N LEU A 22 -2.01 9.02 -10.69
CA LEU A 22 -1.69 9.73 -9.45
C LEU A 22 -2.75 10.79 -9.09
N ARG A 23 -3.46 11.35 -10.07
CA ARG A 23 -4.57 12.27 -9.82
C ARG A 23 -5.78 11.55 -9.23
N GLU A 24 -6.06 10.33 -9.69
CA GLU A 24 -7.12 9.47 -9.13
C GLU A 24 -6.73 8.82 -7.80
N TRP A 25 -5.44 8.48 -7.65
CA TRP A 25 -4.87 7.71 -6.54
C TRP A 25 -3.64 8.42 -5.95
N PRO A 26 -3.83 9.56 -5.26
CA PRO A 26 -2.73 10.32 -4.66
C PRO A 26 -1.96 9.52 -3.60
N GLU A 27 -2.53 8.45 -3.05
CA GLU A 27 -1.87 7.55 -2.11
C GLU A 27 -0.61 6.90 -2.71
N LEU A 28 -0.61 6.65 -4.03
CA LEU A 28 0.54 6.06 -4.72
C LEU A 28 1.75 6.99 -4.79
N GLN A 29 1.56 8.29 -4.55
CA GLN A 29 2.66 9.24 -4.46
C GLN A 29 3.62 8.91 -3.31
N ALA A 30 3.19 8.13 -2.32
CA ALA A 30 4.05 7.60 -1.25
C ALA A 30 5.25 6.82 -1.77
N PHE A 31 5.09 6.13 -2.90
CA PHE A 31 6.15 5.35 -3.55
C PHE A 31 7.04 6.18 -4.49
N GLY A 32 6.62 7.40 -4.80
CA GLY A 32 7.29 8.28 -5.77
C GLY A 32 6.76 8.12 -7.19
N VAL A 33 6.81 9.23 -7.94
CA VAL A 33 6.26 9.31 -9.32
C VAL A 33 6.97 8.35 -10.27
N ASP A 34 8.29 8.20 -10.14
CA ASP A 34 9.06 7.34 -11.03
C ASP A 34 8.81 5.85 -10.77
N TRP A 35 8.46 5.49 -9.54
CA TRP A 35 8.00 4.14 -9.22
C TRP A 35 6.67 3.84 -9.92
N VAL A 36 5.71 4.78 -9.88
CA VAL A 36 4.43 4.62 -10.58
C VAL A 36 4.64 4.51 -12.09
N LYS A 37 5.48 5.36 -12.68
CA LYS A 37 5.84 5.28 -14.12
C LYS A 37 6.42 3.93 -14.48
N LYS A 38 7.28 3.36 -13.62
CA LYS A 38 7.95 2.08 -13.85
C LYS A 38 6.98 0.90 -13.92
N TRP A 39 5.91 0.94 -13.12
CA TRP A 39 4.98 -0.18 -12.94
C TRP A 39 3.59 0.05 -13.55
N LEU A 40 3.47 0.95 -14.53
CA LEU A 40 2.19 1.25 -15.19
C LEU A 40 1.56 0.05 -15.89
N ASP A 41 2.36 -0.91 -16.32
CA ASP A 41 1.92 -2.19 -16.87
C ASP A 41 1.10 -3.01 -15.84
N LEU A 42 1.35 -2.80 -14.55
CA LEU A 42 0.63 -3.42 -13.43
C LEU A 42 -0.46 -2.49 -12.85
N ARG A 43 -1.09 -1.65 -13.68
CA ARG A 43 -2.08 -0.62 -13.27
C ARG A 43 -3.14 -1.15 -12.30
N GLU A 44 -3.72 -2.31 -12.56
CA GLU A 44 -4.75 -2.89 -11.67
C GLU A 44 -4.21 -3.17 -10.27
N ARG A 45 -2.97 -3.69 -10.17
CA ARG A 45 -2.32 -3.94 -8.89
C ARG A 45 -2.03 -2.64 -8.15
N LEU A 46 -1.60 -1.59 -8.86
CA LEU A 46 -1.40 -0.27 -8.27
C LEU A 46 -2.71 0.28 -7.69
N ILE A 47 -3.82 0.13 -8.41
CA ILE A 47 -5.15 0.56 -7.95
C ILE A 47 -5.58 -0.25 -6.72
N GLU A 48 -5.34 -1.55 -6.67
CA GLU A 48 -5.62 -2.37 -5.48
C GLU A 48 -4.85 -1.88 -4.25
N ILE A 49 -3.57 -1.58 -4.40
CA ILE A 49 -2.73 -1.03 -3.33
C ILE A 49 -3.29 0.32 -2.87
N ALA A 50 -3.62 1.20 -3.81
CA ALA A 50 -4.15 2.53 -3.52
C ALA A 50 -5.49 2.49 -2.79
N LYS A 51 -6.41 1.60 -3.19
CA LYS A 51 -7.69 1.36 -2.50
C LYS A 51 -7.48 0.99 -1.03
N VAL A 52 -6.52 0.12 -0.77
CA VAL A 52 -6.19 -0.33 0.59
C VAL A 52 -5.59 0.81 1.41
N MET A 53 -4.68 1.60 0.83
CA MET A 53 -4.09 2.77 1.50
C MET A 53 -5.09 3.88 1.79
N ARG A 54 -6.06 4.09 0.89
CA ARG A 54 -7.17 5.03 1.11
C ARG A 54 -8.01 4.61 2.32
N ARG A 55 -8.20 3.30 2.51
CA ARG A 55 -8.89 2.74 3.67
C ARG A 55 -8.04 2.80 4.94
N TYR A 56 -6.72 2.63 4.82
CA TYR A 56 -5.76 2.62 5.94
C TYR A 56 -4.64 3.65 5.73
N PRO A 57 -4.93 4.96 5.93
CA PRO A 57 -3.98 6.04 5.63
C PRO A 57 -2.63 5.93 6.35
N TRP A 58 -2.58 5.24 7.49
CA TRP A 58 -1.33 5.01 8.22
C TRP A 58 -0.27 4.26 7.40
N MET A 59 -0.69 3.44 6.43
CA MET A 59 0.23 2.70 5.55
C MET A 59 1.01 3.64 4.63
N VAL A 60 0.41 4.76 4.21
CA VAL A 60 1.06 5.81 3.40
C VAL A 60 2.26 6.39 4.15
N GLU A 61 2.08 6.65 5.45
CA GLU A 61 3.12 7.24 6.29
C GLU A 61 4.28 6.25 6.52
N VAL A 62 3.98 4.96 6.69
CA VAL A 62 5.02 3.92 6.79
C VAL A 62 5.85 3.83 5.52
N ILE A 63 5.22 3.87 4.34
CA ILE A 63 5.92 3.80 3.05
C ILE A 63 6.79 5.03 2.83
N ARG A 64 6.26 6.22 3.13
CA ARG A 64 7.00 7.49 3.05
C ARG A 64 8.26 7.46 3.92
N GLN A 65 8.13 6.99 5.16
CA GLN A 65 9.24 6.96 6.11
C GLN A 65 10.35 5.98 5.71
N ARG A 66 9.98 4.82 5.14
CA ARG A 66 10.95 3.76 4.86
C ARG A 66 11.67 3.90 3.52
N GLN A 67 11.30 4.87 2.68
CA GLN A 67 11.87 5.10 1.34
C GLN A 67 12.18 3.79 0.64
N VAL A 68 11.14 3.00 0.46
CA VAL A 68 11.25 1.70 -0.16
C VAL A 68 11.46 1.90 -1.65
N GLY A 69 12.73 1.84 -2.10
CA GLY A 69 13.16 2.18 -3.47
C GLY A 69 12.41 1.46 -4.61
N ILE A 70 13.08 0.57 -5.35
CA ILE A 70 12.42 -0.17 -6.44
C ILE A 70 11.72 -1.42 -5.86
N LEU A 71 10.69 -1.23 -5.06
CA LEU A 71 9.82 -2.37 -4.70
C LEU A 71 9.03 -2.83 -5.92
N HIS A 72 8.87 -4.14 -6.09
CA HIS A 72 7.87 -4.66 -7.01
C HIS A 72 6.47 -4.50 -6.37
N PRO A 73 5.41 -4.11 -7.10
CA PRO A 73 4.06 -3.97 -6.53
C PRO A 73 3.48 -5.22 -5.86
N TYR A 74 4.02 -6.41 -6.15
CA TYR A 74 3.62 -7.67 -5.52
C TYR A 74 4.32 -7.92 -4.17
N MET A 75 5.40 -7.21 -3.87
CA MET A 75 6.04 -7.25 -2.55
C MET A 75 5.26 -6.46 -1.50
N VAL A 76 4.32 -5.63 -1.95
CA VAL A 76 3.39 -4.92 -1.07
C VAL A 76 2.27 -5.89 -0.72
N GLU A 77 2.34 -6.45 0.48
CA GLU A 77 1.32 -7.34 1.02
C GLU A 77 0.57 -6.65 2.14
N VAL A 78 -0.76 -6.79 2.12
CA VAL A 78 -1.62 -6.25 3.17
C VAL A 78 -2.49 -7.35 3.72
N TYR A 79 -2.41 -7.51 5.03
CA TYR A 79 -3.19 -8.45 5.81
C TYR A 79 -4.19 -7.68 6.66
N VAL A 80 -5.43 -8.16 6.72
CA VAL A 80 -6.51 -7.57 7.50
C VAL A 80 -7.14 -8.71 8.29
N ALA A 81 -7.17 -8.58 9.60
CA ALA A 81 -7.88 -9.53 10.45
C ALA A 81 -9.36 -9.56 10.06
N VAL A 82 -9.99 -10.73 10.15
CA VAL A 82 -11.40 -10.93 9.76
C VAL A 82 -12.33 -9.99 10.53
N ASP A 83 -12.04 -9.72 11.79
CA ASP A 83 -12.77 -8.78 12.65
C ASP A 83 -12.40 -7.31 12.41
N GLY A 84 -11.42 -7.04 11.54
CA GLY A 84 -10.88 -5.71 11.26
C GLY A 84 -10.08 -5.10 12.42
N SER A 85 -9.79 -5.86 13.49
CA SER A 85 -9.10 -5.36 14.69
C SER A 85 -7.62 -5.07 14.46
N GLU A 86 -7.02 -5.76 13.49
CA GLU A 86 -5.62 -5.64 13.14
C GLU A 86 -5.43 -5.55 11.63
N THR A 87 -4.55 -4.66 11.21
CA THR A 87 -4.14 -4.53 9.81
C THR A 87 -2.64 -4.50 9.73
N CYS A 88 -2.05 -5.29 8.84
CA CYS A 88 -0.61 -5.36 8.68
C CYS A 88 -0.20 -5.05 7.24
N LEU A 89 0.92 -4.34 7.10
CA LEU A 89 1.59 -4.04 5.84
C LEU A 89 2.96 -4.71 5.84
N SER A 90 3.22 -5.58 4.88
CA SER A 90 4.58 -6.06 4.60
C SER A 90 5.08 -5.45 3.29
N LEU A 91 6.33 -4.98 3.33
CA LEU A 91 7.04 -4.39 2.18
C LEU A 91 8.28 -5.19 1.79
N ASN A 92 8.78 -6.02 2.72
CA ASN A 92 9.90 -6.93 2.54
C ASN A 92 9.84 -7.98 3.67
N THR A 93 9.68 -9.25 3.33
CA THR A 93 9.67 -10.33 4.33
C THR A 93 11.02 -10.40 5.06
N PRO A 94 11.06 -10.69 6.37
CA PRO A 94 9.96 -11.11 7.26
C PRO A 94 9.33 -9.97 8.09
N LYS A 95 9.58 -8.69 7.76
CA LYS A 95 9.12 -7.56 8.59
C LYS A 95 7.76 -7.06 8.10
N ALA A 96 6.85 -6.83 9.04
CA ALA A 96 5.57 -6.22 8.77
C ALA A 96 5.27 -5.14 9.81
N PHE A 97 4.52 -4.12 9.41
CA PHE A 97 3.99 -3.10 10.30
C PHE A 97 2.54 -3.45 10.56
N CYS A 98 2.16 -3.64 11.82
CA CYS A 98 0.78 -3.91 12.19
C CYS A 98 0.21 -2.74 12.98
N ALA A 99 -1.02 -2.36 12.65
CA ALA A 99 -1.82 -1.40 13.37
C ALA A 99 -2.97 -2.12 14.05
N ARG A 100 -3.06 -1.94 15.37
CA ARG A 100 -4.15 -2.43 16.22
C ARG A 100 -4.56 -1.31 17.18
N ASP A 101 -5.84 -1.02 17.28
CA ASP A 101 -6.39 0.02 18.17
C ASP A 101 -5.68 1.39 18.02
N GLY A 102 -5.24 1.73 16.80
CA GLY A 102 -4.51 2.97 16.50
C GLY A 102 -3.01 2.96 16.82
N ALA A 103 -2.49 1.93 17.47
CA ALA A 103 -1.05 1.76 17.70
C ALA A 103 -0.39 1.03 16.53
N ILE A 104 0.64 1.63 15.92
CA ILE A 104 1.41 1.05 14.81
C ILE A 104 2.73 0.51 15.37
N ARG A 105 3.06 -0.75 15.08
CA ARG A 105 4.29 -1.40 15.55
C ARG A 105 4.91 -2.27 14.46
N GLU A 106 6.23 -2.27 14.37
CA GLU A 106 6.98 -3.22 13.54
C GLU A 106 7.01 -4.57 14.25
N THR A 107 6.55 -5.62 13.57
CA THR A 107 6.56 -7.00 14.05
C THR A 107 7.26 -7.91 13.05
N LYS A 108 7.83 -9.00 13.56
CA LYS A 108 8.25 -10.11 12.70
C LYS A 108 7.00 -10.89 12.35
N LEU A 109 6.69 -10.98 11.06
CA LEU A 109 5.48 -11.66 10.61
C LEU A 109 5.73 -13.18 10.63
N GLU A 110 5.12 -13.88 11.59
CA GLU A 110 5.01 -15.35 11.59
C GLU A 110 3.56 -15.74 11.31
N LEU A 111 3.33 -16.00 10.03
CA LEU A 111 2.03 -16.29 9.44
C LEU A 111 1.65 -17.75 9.63
N ALA A 112 0.42 -18.00 10.12
CA ALA A 112 -0.22 -19.31 10.02
C ALA A 112 -1.32 -19.22 8.95
N PHE A 113 -1.12 -19.94 7.85
CA PHE A 113 -2.09 -20.06 6.77
C PHE A 113 -3.41 -20.63 7.29
N SER A 114 -4.55 -19.95 7.06
CA SER A 114 -5.85 -20.41 7.56
C SER A 114 -6.90 -20.63 6.47
N ARG A 115 -7.06 -19.72 5.49
CA ARG A 115 -8.03 -19.91 4.36
C ARG A 115 -7.80 -18.90 3.22
N TYR A 116 -8.49 -19.04 2.09
CA TYR A 116 -8.66 -17.96 1.10
C TYR A 116 -10.05 -17.33 1.26
N GLU A 117 -10.17 -16.01 1.38
CA GLU A 117 -11.46 -15.31 1.25
C GLU A 117 -11.38 -14.15 0.25
N THR A 118 -12.49 -13.90 -0.43
CA THR A 118 -12.65 -12.90 -1.47
C THR A 118 -13.00 -11.53 -0.87
N TYR A 119 -12.12 -10.55 -1.03
CA TYR A 119 -12.44 -9.13 -0.83
C TYR A 119 -12.58 -8.45 -2.20
N GLY A 120 -13.77 -8.56 -2.80
CA GLY A 120 -14.03 -8.21 -4.21
C GLY A 120 -13.85 -9.40 -5.18
N GLU A 121 -13.80 -9.13 -6.49
CA GLU A 121 -13.77 -10.13 -7.58
C GLU A 121 -12.46 -10.94 -7.73
N LYS A 122 -11.50 -10.83 -6.79
CA LYS A 122 -10.22 -11.56 -6.85
C LYS A 122 -9.89 -12.27 -5.53
N ILE A 123 -9.33 -13.48 -5.67
CA ILE A 123 -8.95 -14.40 -4.60
C ILE A 123 -7.70 -13.87 -3.89
N ARG A 124 -7.71 -13.75 -2.56
CA ARG A 124 -6.53 -13.47 -1.74
C ARG A 124 -6.38 -14.51 -0.64
N GLU A 125 -5.12 -14.77 -0.28
CA GLU A 125 -4.71 -15.64 0.81
C GLU A 125 -5.01 -14.95 2.15
N ASN A 126 -5.81 -15.57 3.02
CA ASN A 126 -5.98 -15.15 4.40
C ASN A 126 -4.95 -15.86 5.27
N THR A 127 -4.36 -15.06 6.15
CA THR A 127 -3.34 -15.54 7.04
C THR A 127 -3.57 -14.95 8.41
N ASP A 128 -3.65 -15.80 9.43
CA ASP A 128 -3.75 -15.38 10.81
C ASP A 128 -2.35 -15.07 11.34
N PRO A 129 -2.07 -13.82 11.76
CA PRO A 129 -0.82 -13.51 12.43
C PRO A 129 -0.80 -14.25 13.78
N LYS A 130 0.20 -15.11 14.02
CA LYS A 130 0.41 -15.67 15.36
C LYS A 130 0.74 -14.53 16.32
N GLY A 131 -0.06 -14.41 17.38
CA GLY A 131 -0.07 -13.27 18.29
C GLY A 131 1.31 -12.95 18.89
N TYR A 132 1.86 -11.81 18.51
CA TYR A 132 3.02 -11.20 19.18
C TYR A 132 2.62 -10.22 20.29
N TRP A 133 1.32 -9.92 20.44
CA TRP A 133 0.80 -9.21 21.61
C TRP A 133 0.53 -10.19 22.75
N ARG A 134 1.54 -10.38 23.62
CA ARG A 134 1.18 -10.61 25.02
C ARG A 134 0.39 -9.39 25.48
N LEU A 135 -0.90 -9.56 25.71
CA LEU A 135 -1.68 -8.66 26.54
C LEU A 135 -0.87 -8.40 27.82
N PRO A 136 -0.74 -7.15 28.33
CA PRO A 136 -0.45 -6.99 29.74
C PRO A 136 -1.56 -7.76 30.46
N GLN A 137 -1.20 -8.83 31.17
CA GLN A 137 -2.11 -9.45 32.12
C GLN A 137 -2.65 -8.31 32.98
N ARG A 138 -3.97 -8.06 32.93
CA ARG A 138 -4.62 -7.40 34.04
C ARG A 138 -4.32 -8.28 35.26
N GLN A 139 -3.33 -7.90 36.05
CA GLN A 139 -3.33 -8.24 37.46
C GLN A 139 -4.56 -7.56 38.04
N GLY A 140 -5.68 -8.28 38.04
CA GLY A 140 -6.81 -7.98 38.90
C GLY A 140 -6.42 -8.39 40.31
N ASN A 141 -5.67 -7.53 40.99
CA ASN A 141 -5.72 -7.46 42.45
C ASN A 141 -6.95 -6.61 42.80
N THR A 142 -7.97 -7.24 43.38
CA THR A 142 -8.60 -6.95 44.69
C THR A 142 -9.90 -7.73 44.75
#